data_AF-W6KD19-F1
#
_entry.id   AF-W6KD19-F1
#
_cell.length_a   1.000
_cell.length_b   1.000
_cell.length_c   1.000
_cell.angle_alpha   90.00
_cell.angle_beta   90.00
_cell.angle_gamma   90.00
#
_symmetry.space_group_name_H-M   'P 1'
#
loop_
_entity.id
_entity.type
_entity.pdbx_description
1 polymer ?
#
loop_
_entity_poly.entity_id
_entity_poly.type
_entity_poly.pdbx_seq_one_letter_code
_entity_poly.pdbx_strand_id
1 'polypeptide(L)'
;MGPTLIFDKSAIHSFAEREAEWLTNLYNINRTPTLFMEIMADLKKKPSDLQLSADQVQRLAKKFSPINTYQNIHHSEIWYHNLLGKQVPMDGRVMLGGGKHVTSSEGKTGVLFEESPEDKAMRRWQEGRFNDFEEGLADRWRDSIKEIDLTKLNQAYSKSKPKGQKPFTNLDELAITVNRMCDGGGGQFRLLKNVVENLVPGDDKFFQRVVIRWKLLGKPPVRRYAPYAVYCYAVNTFFAVGLAMDMLSTRASNVIDLQYLYYLPFCRVFTSGDKFHKQVAPLFMQPNQVFVHPAKLKADLKMIADRWDQTDKTSGTASFLKYPWRGEGMVSEAIWDKCVPNWREYADSPEPEPRTPEENAKLMEEMRPMMEAMEKAGRKRGDGPINEWDAMLNPDPEDHY
;
A
#
# COMPACT_ATOMS: atom_id res chain seq x y z
N MET A 1 -10.79 2.75 12.80
CA MET A 1 -9.55 2.50 12.03
C MET A 1 -9.26 3.71 11.17
N GLY A 2 -8.00 4.14 11.13
CA GLY A 2 -7.60 5.31 10.35
C GLY A 2 -7.55 5.08 8.83
N PRO A 3 -7.36 6.15 8.05
CA PRO A 3 -7.25 6.03 6.60
C PRO A 3 -5.97 5.30 6.21
N THR A 4 -6.01 4.57 5.10
CA THR A 4 -4.84 3.83 4.60
C THR A 4 -3.78 4.78 4.05
N LEU A 5 -2.55 4.68 4.52
CA LEU A 5 -1.41 5.51 4.12
C LEU A 5 -0.40 4.66 3.34
N ILE A 6 -0.04 5.12 2.14
CA ILE A 6 1.21 4.73 1.48
C ILE A 6 2.21 5.87 1.60
N PHE A 7 3.49 5.53 1.55
CA PHE A 7 4.55 6.52 1.48
C PHE A 7 5.75 5.99 0.74
N ASP A 8 6.49 6.90 0.13
CA ASP A 8 7.76 6.54 -0.48
C ASP A 8 8.89 6.52 0.55
N LYS A 9 10.07 6.09 0.09
CA LYS A 9 11.25 6.07 0.93
C LYS A 9 11.67 7.47 1.40
N SER A 10 11.49 8.51 0.59
CA SER A 10 11.87 9.88 0.96
C SER A 10 11.07 10.39 2.18
N ALA A 11 9.79 10.02 2.28
CA ALA A 11 8.94 10.37 3.41
C ALA A 11 9.41 9.70 4.71
N ILE A 12 9.56 8.37 4.73
CA ILE A 12 9.93 7.63 5.94
C ILE A 12 11.35 7.94 6.41
N HIS A 13 12.26 8.29 5.49
CA HIS A 13 13.57 8.82 5.87
C HIS A 13 13.47 10.12 6.67
N SER A 14 12.50 10.97 6.35
CA SER A 14 12.36 12.29 6.98
C SER A 14 11.85 12.23 8.42
N PHE A 15 11.12 11.19 8.80
CA PHE A 15 10.53 11.04 10.13
C PHE A 15 11.56 10.51 11.14
N ALA A 16 11.54 11.01 12.37
CA ALA A 16 12.21 10.36 13.50
C ALA A 16 11.43 9.11 13.94
N GLU A 17 12.07 8.21 14.69
CA GLU A 17 11.41 7.01 15.24
C GLU A 17 10.20 7.38 16.09
N ARG A 18 10.39 8.32 17.04
CA ARG A 18 9.32 8.90 17.88
C ARG A 18 8.15 9.49 17.09
N GLU A 19 8.40 10.04 15.89
CA GLU A 19 7.33 10.58 15.04
C GLU A 19 6.60 9.45 14.28
N ALA A 20 7.36 8.43 13.86
CA ALA A 20 6.83 7.31 13.07
C ALA A 20 5.92 6.38 13.88
N GLU A 21 6.12 6.27 15.20
CA GLU A 21 5.20 5.54 16.11
C GLU A 21 3.73 6.01 15.93
N TRP A 22 3.53 7.32 15.75
CA TRP A 22 2.20 7.91 15.58
C TRP A 22 1.57 7.63 14.20
N LEU A 23 2.35 7.19 13.21
CA LEU A 23 1.80 6.78 11.92
C LEU A 23 0.87 5.59 12.08
N THR A 24 1.31 4.54 12.80
CA THR A 24 0.50 3.34 13.02
C THR A 24 -0.64 3.55 14.02
N ASN A 25 -0.59 4.64 14.79
CA ASN A 25 -1.70 5.07 15.63
C ASN A 25 -2.85 5.65 14.79
N LEU A 26 -2.51 6.56 13.87
CA LEU A 26 -3.51 7.33 13.12
C LEU A 26 -3.85 6.77 11.74
N TYR A 27 -3.05 5.84 11.22
CA TYR A 27 -3.18 5.34 9.86
C TYR A 27 -2.99 3.82 9.78
N ASN A 28 -3.63 3.23 8.78
CA ASN A 28 -3.30 1.87 8.35
C ASN A 28 -2.18 1.95 7.31
N ILE A 29 -0.98 1.49 7.65
CA ILE A 29 0.18 1.56 6.77
C ILE A 29 0.08 0.47 5.72
N ASN A 30 -0.04 0.88 4.47
CA ASN A 30 0.08 0.01 3.30
C ASN A 30 1.53 0.06 2.82
N ARG A 31 2.36 -0.88 3.29
CA ARG A 31 3.74 -0.99 2.85
C ARG A 31 3.75 -1.56 1.44
N THR A 32 4.08 -0.72 0.46
CA THR A 32 4.17 -1.16 -0.93
C THR A 32 5.39 -2.08 -1.10
N PRO A 33 5.30 -3.11 -1.96
CA PRO A 33 6.45 -3.89 -2.39
C PRO A 33 7.61 -3.02 -2.89
N THR A 34 7.32 -1.91 -3.55
CA THR A 34 8.32 -0.94 -3.99
C THR A 34 9.11 -0.37 -2.82
N LEU A 35 8.44 0.10 -1.76
CA LEU A 35 9.10 0.62 -0.55
C LEU A 35 9.95 -0.45 0.14
N PHE A 36 9.41 -1.65 0.29
CA PHE A 36 10.13 -2.78 0.89
C PHE A 36 11.42 -3.07 0.13
N MET A 37 11.35 -3.15 -1.20
CA MET A 37 12.51 -3.39 -2.04
C MET A 37 13.50 -2.22 -2.04
N GLU A 38 13.02 -0.97 -1.98
CA GLU A 38 13.90 0.20 -1.83
C GLU A 38 14.67 0.18 -0.51
N ILE A 39 14.04 -0.25 0.59
CA ILE A 39 14.70 -0.42 1.89
C ILE A 39 15.74 -1.55 1.79
N MET A 40 15.36 -2.71 1.26
CA MET A 40 16.28 -3.84 1.05
C MET A 40 17.50 -3.45 0.20
N ALA A 41 17.28 -2.67 -0.85
CA ALA A 41 18.31 -2.26 -1.78
C ALA A 41 19.39 -1.34 -1.17
N ASP A 42 19.15 -0.75 0.01
CA ASP A 42 20.16 0.00 0.75
C ASP A 42 21.25 -0.90 1.34
N LEU A 43 20.98 -2.19 1.61
CA LEU A 43 22.01 -3.14 2.01
C LEU A 43 23.18 -3.18 0.99
N LYS A 44 22.87 -2.89 -0.28
CA LYS A 44 23.83 -2.88 -1.39
C LYS A 44 24.42 -1.53 -1.73
N LYS A 45 23.97 -0.44 -1.09
CA LYS A 45 24.68 0.82 -1.28
C LYS A 45 26.11 0.58 -0.78
N LYS A 46 27.09 1.06 -1.55
CA LYS A 46 28.50 1.00 -1.20
C LYS A 46 28.89 2.34 -0.53
N PRO A 47 28.65 2.56 0.77
CA PRO A 47 29.57 3.36 1.55
C PRO A 47 30.93 2.66 1.50
N SER A 48 32.00 3.37 1.87
CA SER A 48 33.29 2.75 2.20
C SER A 48 33.21 1.74 3.36
N ASP A 49 32.02 1.55 3.94
CA ASP A 49 31.72 0.75 5.13
C ASP A 49 30.35 0.05 4.99
N LEU A 50 30.33 -1.28 5.01
CA LEU A 50 29.12 -2.10 4.96
C LEU A 50 28.23 -1.92 6.20
N GLN A 51 28.82 -1.57 7.34
CA GLN A 51 28.10 -1.35 8.59
C GLN A 51 27.13 -0.16 8.47
N LEU A 52 27.52 0.90 7.76
CA LEU A 52 26.66 2.06 7.51
C LEU A 52 25.40 1.72 6.69
N SER A 53 25.48 0.77 5.76
CA SER A 53 24.35 0.31 4.96
C SER A 53 23.37 -0.53 5.78
N ALA A 54 23.88 -1.47 6.58
CA ALA A 54 23.07 -2.28 7.49
C ALA A 54 22.37 -1.41 8.54
N ASP A 55 23.09 -0.46 9.15
CA ASP A 55 22.54 0.49 10.12
C ASP A 55 21.43 1.35 9.51
N GLN A 56 21.55 1.73 8.24
CA GLN A 56 20.51 2.49 7.54
C GLN A 56 19.23 1.67 7.38
N VAL A 57 19.34 0.40 6.99
CA VAL A 57 18.17 -0.48 6.87
C VAL A 57 17.54 -0.73 8.24
N GLN A 58 18.35 -0.98 9.27
CA GLN A 58 17.85 -1.13 10.64
C GLN A 58 17.10 0.13 11.11
N ARG A 59 17.68 1.31 10.94
CA ARG A 59 17.04 2.59 11.32
C ARG A 59 15.72 2.84 10.60
N LEU A 60 15.58 2.41 9.34
CA LEU A 60 14.32 2.50 8.63
C LEU A 60 13.32 1.46 9.14
N ALA A 61 13.77 0.22 9.35
CA ALA A 61 12.92 -0.87 9.81
C ALA A 61 12.30 -0.58 11.19
N LYS A 62 13.05 0.05 12.11
CA LYS A 62 12.58 0.46 13.45
C LYS A 62 11.41 1.45 13.43
N LYS A 63 11.17 2.14 12.31
CA LYS A 63 10.05 3.10 12.16
C LYS A 63 8.71 2.43 11.83
N PHE A 64 8.69 1.11 11.65
CA PHE A 64 7.47 0.37 11.36
C PHE A 64 7.04 -0.40 12.61
N SER A 65 5.86 -0.11 13.14
CA SER A 65 5.21 -0.99 14.10
C SER A 65 4.51 -2.15 13.37
N PRO A 66 4.53 -3.39 13.91
CA PRO A 66 3.75 -4.50 13.35
C PRO A 66 2.24 -4.25 13.41
N ILE A 67 1.78 -3.35 14.29
CA ILE A 67 0.37 -2.99 14.41
C ILE A 67 -0.01 -2.03 13.29
N ASN A 68 -1.17 -2.27 12.67
CA ASN A 68 -1.73 -1.49 11.58
C ASN A 68 -0.79 -1.32 10.38
N THR A 69 0.24 -2.15 10.25
CA THR A 69 1.12 -2.20 9.09
C THR A 69 0.87 -3.47 8.31
N TYR A 70 0.63 -3.31 7.01
CA TYR A 70 0.27 -4.38 6.11
C TYR A 70 1.17 -4.38 4.89
N GLN A 71 1.74 -5.53 4.56
CA GLN A 71 2.45 -5.72 3.30
C GLN A 71 1.43 -5.92 2.16
N ASN A 72 1.44 -5.04 1.16
CA ASN A 72 0.64 -5.26 -0.06
C ASN A 72 1.28 -6.36 -0.91
N ILE A 73 0.46 -7.10 -1.67
CA ILE A 73 0.95 -7.97 -2.73
C ILE A 73 1.51 -7.18 -3.90
N HIS A 74 2.37 -7.83 -4.69
CA HIS A 74 2.96 -7.19 -5.86
C HIS A 74 1.88 -6.81 -6.88
N HIS A 75 1.94 -5.57 -7.39
CA HIS A 75 0.96 -5.03 -8.34
C HIS A 75 0.72 -5.92 -9.57
N SER A 76 1.75 -6.70 -9.99
CA SER A 76 1.64 -7.59 -11.13
C SER A 76 0.73 -8.78 -10.88
N GLU A 77 0.73 -9.32 -9.66
CA GLU A 77 -0.20 -10.35 -9.24
C GLU A 77 -1.64 -9.81 -9.27
N ILE A 78 -1.84 -8.57 -8.81
CA ILE A 78 -3.15 -7.91 -8.79
C ILE A 78 -3.70 -7.76 -10.22
N TRP A 79 -2.94 -7.19 -11.17
CA TRP A 79 -3.45 -7.03 -12.53
C TRP A 79 -3.60 -8.36 -13.26
N TYR A 80 -2.73 -9.34 -12.98
CA TYR A 80 -2.80 -10.68 -13.57
C TYR A 80 -4.12 -11.34 -13.20
N HIS A 81 -4.45 -11.34 -11.91
CA HIS A 81 -5.72 -11.88 -11.42
C HIS A 81 -6.92 -11.03 -11.84
N ASN A 82 -6.78 -9.71 -11.95
CA ASN A 82 -7.84 -8.84 -12.44
C ASN A 82 -8.22 -9.16 -13.89
N LEU A 83 -7.23 -9.38 -14.77
CA LEU A 83 -7.45 -9.79 -16.16
C LEU A 83 -8.07 -11.19 -16.28
N LEU A 84 -7.85 -12.05 -15.29
CA LEU A 84 -8.51 -13.37 -15.17
C LEU A 84 -9.88 -13.32 -14.47
N GLY A 85 -10.33 -12.14 -14.05
CA GLY A 85 -11.68 -11.93 -13.53
C GLY A 85 -11.84 -11.81 -12.03
N LYS A 86 -10.74 -11.75 -11.27
CA LYS A 86 -10.81 -11.39 -9.85
C LYS A 86 -11.16 -9.91 -9.72
N GLN A 87 -12.11 -9.61 -8.82
CA GLN A 87 -12.53 -8.24 -8.54
C GLN A 87 -11.45 -7.53 -7.73
N VAL A 88 -11.20 -6.28 -8.08
CA VAL A 88 -10.25 -5.40 -7.38
C VAL A 88 -11.02 -4.13 -7.00
N PRO A 89 -11.43 -3.95 -5.73
CA PRO A 89 -12.34 -2.88 -5.33
C PRO A 89 -11.81 -1.45 -5.54
N MET A 90 -10.49 -1.23 -5.46
CA MET A 90 -9.85 0.08 -5.66
C MET A 90 -10.43 1.20 -4.75
N ASP A 91 -10.76 0.87 -3.51
CA ASP A 91 -11.44 1.74 -2.54
C ASP A 91 -10.56 2.18 -1.37
N GLY A 92 -9.25 2.01 -1.50
CA GLY A 92 -8.25 2.35 -0.49
C GLY A 92 -7.93 1.21 0.47
N ARG A 93 -8.50 0.01 0.31
CA ARG A 93 -8.13 -1.18 1.09
C ARG A 93 -6.84 -1.82 0.58
N VAL A 94 -6.01 -2.31 1.50
CA VAL A 94 -4.78 -3.04 1.18
C VAL A 94 -5.12 -4.39 0.56
N MET A 95 -4.39 -4.81 -0.48
CA MET A 95 -4.53 -6.13 -1.07
C MET A 95 -3.55 -7.09 -0.38
N LEU A 96 -4.09 -8.04 0.38
CA LEU A 96 -3.31 -9.03 1.12
C LEU A 96 -3.30 -10.38 0.39
N GLY A 97 -2.13 -11.03 0.38
CA GLY A 97 -1.91 -12.34 -0.21
C GLY A 97 -1.94 -13.46 0.83
N GLY A 98 -1.94 -14.71 0.38
CA GLY A 98 -1.74 -15.88 1.24
C GLY A 98 -2.90 -16.22 2.20
N GLY A 99 -4.07 -15.60 2.03
CA GLY A 99 -5.24 -15.88 2.87
C GLY A 99 -5.74 -17.32 2.71
N LYS A 100 -5.83 -18.07 3.81
CA LYS A 100 -6.38 -19.42 3.88
C LYS A 100 -7.83 -19.36 4.37
N HIS A 101 -8.76 -19.89 3.59
CA HIS A 101 -10.14 -20.03 4.06
C HIS A 101 -10.21 -21.04 5.20
N VAL A 102 -10.82 -20.65 6.31
CA VAL A 102 -11.05 -21.50 7.48
C VAL A 102 -12.54 -21.57 7.76
N THR A 103 -13.00 -22.73 8.21
CA THR A 103 -14.39 -22.93 8.63
C THR A 103 -14.37 -23.62 9.99
N SER A 104 -15.03 -23.00 10.96
CA SER A 104 -15.20 -23.55 12.31
C SER A 104 -16.09 -24.79 12.30
N SER A 105 -16.04 -25.58 13.38
CA SER A 105 -16.96 -26.70 13.60
C SER A 105 -18.44 -26.28 13.63
N GLU A 106 -18.72 -25.00 13.93
CA GLU A 106 -20.06 -24.40 13.92
C GLU A 106 -20.48 -23.85 12.55
N GLY A 107 -19.66 -24.04 11.50
CA GLY A 107 -19.96 -23.56 10.14
C GLY A 107 -19.66 -22.08 9.90
N LYS A 108 -19.18 -21.33 10.90
CA LYS A 108 -18.69 -19.95 10.70
C LYS A 108 -17.43 -19.97 9.83
N THR A 109 -17.38 -19.11 8.82
CA THR A 109 -16.26 -18.99 7.88
C THR A 109 -15.37 -17.79 8.19
N GLY A 110 -14.07 -17.92 7.98
CA GLY A 110 -13.08 -16.85 8.12
C GLY A 110 -11.94 -16.98 7.11
N VAL A 111 -10.99 -16.05 7.21
CA VAL A 111 -9.74 -16.09 6.44
C VAL A 111 -8.58 -15.92 7.43
N LEU A 112 -7.67 -16.88 7.44
CA LEU A 112 -6.42 -16.83 8.18
C LEU A 112 -5.33 -16.25 7.28
N PHE A 113 -4.71 -15.17 7.72
CA PHE A 113 -3.50 -14.64 7.10
C PHE A 113 -2.31 -14.99 7.99
N GLU A 114 -1.33 -15.66 7.40
CA GLU A 114 -0.04 -15.87 8.03
C GLU A 114 0.84 -14.64 7.80
N GLU A 115 1.84 -14.49 8.66
CA GLU A 115 2.83 -13.44 8.47
C GLU A 115 3.62 -13.64 7.18
N SER A 116 3.69 -12.56 6.39
CA SER A 116 4.37 -12.53 5.10
C SER A 116 5.89 -12.72 5.23
N PRO A 117 6.58 -13.26 4.22
CA PRO A 117 8.04 -13.27 4.16
C PRO A 117 8.67 -11.89 4.36
N GLU A 118 8.03 -10.84 3.85
CA GLU A 118 8.45 -9.44 3.97
C GLU A 118 8.33 -8.92 5.40
N ASP A 119 7.24 -9.23 6.12
CA ASP A 119 7.09 -8.86 7.54
C ASP A 119 8.11 -9.60 8.42
N LYS A 120 8.38 -10.88 8.12
CA LYS A 120 9.46 -11.64 8.76
C LYS A 120 10.82 -10.98 8.52
N ALA A 121 11.07 -10.48 7.31
CA ALA A 121 12.30 -9.76 6.99
C ALA A 121 12.40 -8.44 7.74
N MET A 122 11.33 -7.64 7.76
CA MET A 122 11.28 -6.38 8.49
C MET A 122 11.57 -6.54 9.98
N ARG A 123 10.99 -7.56 10.65
CA ARG A 123 11.29 -7.83 12.06
C ARG A 123 12.75 -8.19 12.29
N ARG A 124 13.34 -9.02 11.42
CA ARG A 124 14.79 -9.32 11.51
C ARG A 124 15.64 -8.06 11.33
N TRP A 125 15.28 -7.21 10.36
CA TRP A 125 16.00 -5.96 10.10
C TRP A 125 15.93 -4.98 11.27
N GLN A 126 14.81 -4.92 11.99
CA GLN A 126 14.69 -4.12 13.23
C GLN A 126 15.73 -4.53 14.28
N GLU A 127 16.01 -5.82 14.39
CA GLU A 127 17.00 -6.40 15.29
C GLU A 127 18.44 -6.35 14.74
N GLY A 128 18.64 -5.80 13.53
CA GLY A 128 19.94 -5.74 12.87
C GLY A 128 20.41 -7.09 12.32
N ARG A 129 19.49 -8.04 12.11
CA ARG A 129 19.77 -9.36 11.52
C ARG A 129 19.42 -9.37 10.03
N PHE A 130 20.39 -9.73 9.19
CA PHE A 130 20.27 -9.77 7.72
C PHE A 130 20.69 -11.14 7.19
N ASN A 131 20.23 -11.54 6.00
CA ASN A 131 20.67 -12.79 5.36
C ASN A 131 21.22 -12.57 3.95
N ASP A 132 22.06 -13.50 3.49
CA ASP A 132 22.71 -13.44 2.18
C ASP A 132 21.71 -13.59 1.00
N PHE A 133 20.53 -14.17 1.24
CA PHE A 133 19.50 -14.39 0.20
C PHE A 133 18.78 -13.09 -0.21
N GLU A 134 18.65 -12.15 0.72
CA GLU A 134 18.10 -10.81 0.49
C GLU A 134 18.97 -10.00 -0.49
N GLU A 135 20.27 -10.29 -0.55
CA GLU A 135 21.16 -9.69 -1.54
C GLU A 135 20.78 -10.11 -2.97
N GLY A 136 20.55 -11.40 -3.22
CA GLY A 136 20.18 -11.89 -4.55
C GLY A 136 18.78 -11.42 -5.03
N LEU A 137 17.88 -11.09 -4.09
CA LEU A 137 16.55 -10.55 -4.39
C LEU A 137 16.61 -9.08 -4.83
N ALA A 138 17.46 -8.26 -4.21
CA ALA A 138 17.61 -6.85 -4.57
C ALA A 138 18.13 -6.64 -6.00
N ASP A 139 19.04 -7.51 -6.49
CA ASP A 139 19.53 -7.44 -7.88
C ASP A 139 18.45 -7.85 -8.88
N ARG A 140 17.76 -8.97 -8.62
CA ARG A 140 16.65 -9.42 -9.47
C ARG A 140 15.53 -8.37 -9.56
N TRP A 141 15.25 -7.66 -8.46
CA TRP A 141 14.30 -6.56 -8.49
C TRP A 141 14.77 -5.38 -9.34
N ARG A 142 16.04 -4.94 -9.18
CA ARG A 142 16.62 -3.89 -10.03
C ARG A 142 16.60 -4.26 -11.52
N ASP A 143 16.80 -5.53 -11.84
CA ASP A 143 16.70 -6.01 -13.22
C ASP A 143 15.25 -6.09 -13.70
N SER A 144 14.30 -6.49 -12.85
CA SER A 144 12.86 -6.50 -13.18
C SER A 144 12.27 -5.10 -13.44
N ILE A 145 12.86 -4.04 -12.87
CA ILE A 145 12.48 -2.64 -13.16
C ILE A 145 12.72 -2.29 -14.65
N LYS A 146 13.62 -3.00 -15.34
CA LYS A 146 13.88 -2.82 -16.78
C LYS A 146 12.82 -3.48 -17.67
N GLU A 147 11.91 -4.29 -17.11
CA GLU A 147 10.96 -5.12 -17.87
C GLU A 147 9.65 -4.39 -18.22
N ILE A 148 9.31 -3.27 -17.57
CA ILE A 148 8.23 -2.41 -18.09
C ILE A 148 8.76 -1.78 -19.39
N ASP A 149 8.29 -2.30 -20.52
CA ASP A 149 8.72 -1.87 -21.85
C ASP A 149 8.09 -0.53 -22.25
N LEU A 150 8.41 0.50 -21.45
CA LEU A 150 8.10 1.91 -21.71
C LEU A 150 8.68 2.35 -23.06
N THR A 151 9.78 1.71 -23.49
CA THR A 151 10.40 1.92 -24.78
C THR A 151 9.48 1.51 -25.92
N LYS A 152 8.86 0.32 -25.87
CA LYS A 152 7.87 -0.11 -26.86
C LYS A 152 6.64 0.80 -26.86
N LEU A 153 6.14 1.22 -25.69
CA LEU A 153 5.01 2.15 -25.64
C LEU A 153 5.37 3.51 -26.25
N ASN A 154 6.53 4.07 -25.91
CA ASN A 154 7.03 5.31 -26.49
C ASN A 154 7.20 5.18 -28.01
N GLN A 155 7.82 4.09 -28.49
CA GLN A 155 7.96 3.83 -29.92
C GLN A 155 6.62 3.67 -30.62
N ALA A 156 5.67 2.94 -30.04
CA ALA A 156 4.35 2.74 -30.59
C ALA A 156 3.59 4.07 -30.69
N TYR A 157 3.65 4.90 -29.64
CA TYR A 157 3.06 6.24 -29.66
C TYR A 157 3.75 7.14 -30.70
N SER A 158 5.08 7.20 -30.71
CA SER A 158 5.85 7.99 -31.68
C SER A 158 5.53 7.62 -33.13
N LYS A 159 5.30 6.34 -33.43
CA LYS A 159 4.91 5.84 -34.76
C LYS A 159 3.45 6.12 -35.10
N SER A 160 2.57 6.10 -34.11
CA SER A 160 1.11 6.27 -34.30
C SER A 160 0.61 7.68 -34.02
N LYS A 161 1.50 8.60 -33.61
CA LYS A 161 1.19 9.99 -33.34
C LYS A 161 0.51 10.60 -34.57
N PRO A 162 -0.76 11.05 -34.46
CA PRO A 162 -1.46 11.72 -35.52
C PRO A 162 -0.61 12.87 -36.08
N LYS A 163 -0.47 12.92 -37.41
CA LYS A 163 0.18 14.05 -38.09
C LYS A 163 -0.55 15.34 -37.70
N GLY A 164 0.19 16.30 -37.16
CA GLY A 164 -0.37 17.58 -36.70
C GLY A 164 -0.95 17.56 -35.28
N GLN A 165 -0.77 16.48 -34.50
CA GLN A 165 -1.12 16.54 -33.07
C GLN A 165 -0.30 17.63 -32.38
N LYS A 166 -1.01 18.63 -31.86
CA LYS A 166 -0.42 19.71 -31.07
C LYS A 166 0.28 19.12 -29.84
N PRO A 167 1.41 19.70 -29.40
CA PRO A 167 1.99 19.38 -28.09
C PRO A 167 0.94 19.53 -27.00
N PHE A 168 0.99 18.66 -25.99
CA PHE A 168 0.20 18.86 -24.78
C PHE A 168 0.72 20.09 -24.04
N THR A 169 -0.19 20.89 -23.51
CA THR A 169 0.13 22.13 -22.81
C THR A 169 0.71 21.85 -21.42
N ASN A 170 0.20 20.82 -20.75
CA ASN A 170 0.59 20.41 -19.40
C ASN A 170 0.26 18.93 -19.13
N LEU A 171 0.68 18.43 -17.96
CA LEU A 171 0.46 17.04 -17.57
C LEU A 171 -1.03 16.70 -17.35
N ASP A 172 -1.86 17.67 -16.97
CA ASP A 172 -3.31 17.47 -16.84
C ASP A 172 -3.96 17.13 -18.19
N GLU A 173 -3.61 17.86 -19.25
CA GLU A 173 -4.10 17.59 -20.60
C GLU A 173 -3.69 16.20 -21.08
N LEU A 174 -2.45 15.79 -20.76
CA LEU A 174 -1.96 14.45 -21.03
C LEU A 174 -2.75 13.39 -20.26
N ALA A 175 -2.97 13.57 -18.96
CA ALA A 175 -3.72 12.64 -18.12
C ALA A 175 -5.16 12.45 -18.62
N ILE A 176 -5.84 13.54 -18.98
CA ILE A 176 -7.18 13.52 -19.57
C ILE A 176 -7.19 12.73 -20.88
N THR A 177 -6.19 12.97 -21.73
CA THR A 177 -6.07 12.30 -23.03
C THR A 177 -5.84 10.79 -22.88
N VAL A 178 -4.95 10.38 -21.97
CA VAL A 178 -4.67 8.97 -21.69
C VAL A 178 -5.88 8.28 -21.07
N ASN A 179 -6.59 8.94 -20.16
CA ASN A 179 -7.82 8.40 -19.60
C ASN A 179 -8.87 8.14 -20.69
N ARG A 180 -9.00 9.05 -21.68
CA ARG A 180 -9.88 8.87 -22.85
C ARG A 180 -9.44 7.72 -23.75
N MET A 181 -8.13 7.54 -23.96
CA MET A 181 -7.60 6.37 -24.71
C MET A 181 -8.01 5.05 -24.06
N CYS A 182 -8.05 5.02 -22.72
CA CYS A 182 -8.47 3.86 -21.94
C CYS A 182 -9.98 3.57 -21.97
N ASP A 183 -10.78 4.45 -22.59
CA ASP A 183 -12.21 4.19 -22.85
C ASP A 183 -12.42 3.41 -24.15
N GLY A 184 -11.37 3.31 -24.99
CA GLY A 184 -11.29 2.41 -26.14
C GLY A 184 -12.01 2.87 -27.40
N GLY A 185 -12.84 3.93 -27.37
CA GLY A 185 -13.39 4.60 -28.56
C GLY A 185 -14.02 3.67 -29.63
N GLY A 186 -14.61 2.54 -29.22
CA GLY A 186 -15.16 1.48 -30.10
C GLY A 186 -14.22 0.30 -30.40
N GLY A 187 -12.91 0.45 -30.21
CA GLY A 187 -11.88 -0.58 -30.42
C GLY A 187 -11.53 -1.42 -29.18
N GLN A 188 -12.52 -1.96 -28.47
CA GLN A 188 -12.31 -2.67 -27.19
C GLN A 188 -11.35 -3.86 -27.28
N PHE A 189 -11.36 -4.62 -28.39
CA PHE A 189 -10.40 -5.71 -28.58
C PHE A 189 -8.96 -5.20 -28.71
N ARG A 190 -8.76 -4.07 -29.42
CA ARG A 190 -7.44 -3.44 -29.56
C ARG A 190 -6.95 -2.93 -28.20
N LEU A 191 -7.83 -2.31 -27.43
CA LEU A 191 -7.51 -1.88 -26.06
C LEU A 191 -7.12 -3.09 -25.19
N LEU A 192 -7.91 -4.17 -25.21
CA LEU A 192 -7.61 -5.39 -24.44
C LEU A 192 -6.24 -5.97 -24.82
N LYS A 193 -5.94 -6.03 -26.12
CA LYS A 193 -4.64 -6.47 -26.63
C LYS A 193 -3.51 -5.61 -26.07
N ASN A 194 -3.61 -4.28 -26.19
CA ASN A 194 -2.60 -3.36 -25.69
C ASN A 194 -2.40 -3.48 -24.17
N VAL A 195 -3.48 -3.63 -23.39
CA VAL A 195 -3.42 -3.81 -21.94
C VAL A 195 -2.66 -5.09 -21.59
N VAL A 196 -2.99 -6.22 -22.22
CA VAL A 196 -2.32 -7.50 -21.93
C VAL A 196 -0.87 -7.50 -22.38
N GLU A 197 -0.57 -7.04 -23.61
CA GLU A 197 0.79 -6.98 -24.13
C GLU A 197 1.70 -6.06 -23.31
N ASN A 198 1.14 -5.03 -22.67
CA ASN A 198 1.91 -4.11 -21.84
C ASN A 198 2.15 -4.63 -20.41
N LEU A 199 1.19 -5.33 -19.82
CA LEU A 199 1.25 -5.77 -18.41
C LEU A 199 1.75 -7.21 -18.24
N VAL A 200 1.60 -8.04 -19.26
CA VAL A 200 2.01 -9.45 -19.29
C VAL A 200 2.65 -9.77 -20.66
N PRO A 201 3.79 -9.14 -21.00
CA PRO A 201 4.41 -9.30 -22.31
C PRO A 201 4.88 -10.74 -22.56
N GLY A 202 4.67 -11.24 -23.78
CA GLY A 202 5.22 -12.53 -24.22
C GLY A 202 4.46 -13.79 -23.78
N ASP A 203 3.35 -13.67 -23.06
CA ASP A 203 2.52 -14.82 -22.66
C ASP A 203 1.26 -14.97 -23.54
N ASP A 204 1.43 -15.59 -24.71
CA ASP A 204 0.34 -15.83 -25.66
C ASP A 204 -0.77 -16.72 -25.08
N LYS A 205 -0.41 -17.70 -24.23
CA LYS A 205 -1.39 -18.59 -23.59
C LYS A 205 -2.27 -17.79 -22.62
N PHE A 206 -1.67 -16.89 -21.85
CA PHE A 206 -2.40 -15.99 -20.98
C PHE A 206 -3.31 -15.05 -21.79
N PHE A 207 -2.80 -14.44 -22.87
CA PHE A 207 -3.61 -13.58 -23.73
C PHE A 207 -4.83 -14.32 -24.30
N GLN A 208 -4.66 -15.56 -24.77
CA GLN A 208 -5.76 -16.40 -25.24
C GLN A 208 -6.81 -16.64 -24.15
N ARG A 209 -6.39 -16.97 -22.92
CA ARG A 209 -7.31 -17.16 -21.78
C ARG A 209 -8.12 -15.89 -21.49
N VAL A 210 -7.46 -14.73 -21.48
CA VAL A 210 -8.11 -13.43 -21.26
C VAL A 210 -9.13 -13.14 -22.37
N VAL A 211 -8.75 -13.34 -23.63
CA VAL A 211 -9.64 -13.10 -24.78
C VAL A 211 -10.84 -14.05 -24.78
N ILE A 212 -10.64 -15.33 -24.50
CA ILE A 212 -11.73 -16.32 -24.39
C ILE A 212 -12.72 -15.87 -23.32
N ARG A 213 -12.24 -15.55 -22.12
CA ARG A 213 -13.10 -15.06 -21.03
C ARG A 213 -13.83 -13.78 -21.39
N TRP A 214 -13.14 -12.80 -21.95
CA TRP A 214 -13.74 -11.54 -22.39
C TRP A 214 -14.86 -11.74 -23.42
N LYS A 215 -14.66 -12.66 -24.38
CA LYS A 215 -15.69 -13.04 -25.36
C LYS A 215 -16.88 -13.75 -24.71
N LEU A 216 -16.63 -14.68 -23.78
CA LEU A 216 -17.69 -15.41 -23.06
C LEU A 216 -18.58 -14.47 -22.22
N LEU A 217 -18.04 -13.36 -21.71
CA LEU A 217 -18.80 -12.33 -20.99
C LEU A 217 -19.54 -11.35 -21.91
N GLY A 218 -19.60 -11.60 -23.22
CA GLY A 218 -20.28 -10.71 -24.17
C GLY A 218 -19.46 -9.47 -24.55
N LYS A 219 -18.12 -9.52 -24.41
CA LYS A 219 -17.19 -8.45 -24.80
C LYS A 219 -17.49 -7.10 -24.09
N PRO A 220 -17.59 -7.07 -22.75
CA PRO A 220 -17.85 -5.83 -22.04
C PRO A 220 -16.72 -4.81 -22.27
N PRO A 221 -16.94 -3.50 -22.03
CA PRO A 221 -15.87 -2.51 -22.06
C PRO A 221 -14.68 -2.95 -21.19
N VAL A 222 -13.44 -2.82 -21.68
CA VAL A 222 -12.25 -3.35 -21.02
C VAL A 222 -12.07 -2.74 -19.61
N ARG A 223 -12.43 -1.46 -19.44
CA ARG A 223 -12.45 -0.78 -18.14
C ARG A 223 -13.40 -1.44 -17.13
N ARG A 224 -14.51 -2.03 -17.58
CA ARG A 224 -15.42 -2.81 -16.72
C ARG A 224 -14.95 -4.25 -16.54
N TYR A 225 -14.29 -4.80 -17.56
CA TYR A 225 -13.77 -6.17 -17.55
C TYR A 225 -12.62 -6.35 -16.55
N ALA A 226 -11.64 -5.44 -16.57
CA ALA A 226 -10.43 -5.47 -15.74
C ALA A 226 -10.03 -4.03 -15.34
N PRO A 227 -10.77 -3.40 -14.42
CA PRO A 227 -10.61 -1.98 -14.08
C PRO A 227 -9.21 -1.63 -13.56
N TYR A 228 -8.62 -2.47 -12.72
CA TYR A 228 -7.29 -2.22 -12.16
C TYR A 228 -6.18 -2.41 -13.21
N ALA A 229 -6.30 -3.41 -14.08
CA ALA A 229 -5.35 -3.56 -15.18
C ALA A 229 -5.40 -2.35 -16.13
N VAL A 230 -6.59 -1.83 -16.43
CA VAL A 230 -6.73 -0.58 -17.20
C VAL A 230 -6.12 0.62 -16.49
N TYR A 231 -6.26 0.71 -15.16
CA TYR A 231 -5.61 1.74 -14.36
C TYR A 231 -4.07 1.69 -14.47
N CYS A 232 -3.46 0.51 -14.28
CA CYS A 232 -2.01 0.35 -14.43
C CYS A 232 -1.54 0.63 -15.86
N TYR A 233 -2.31 0.20 -16.87
CA TYR A 233 -2.03 0.53 -18.26
C TYR A 233 -2.10 2.04 -18.53
N ALA A 234 -3.05 2.76 -17.92
CA ALA A 234 -3.14 4.22 -18.03
C ALA A 234 -1.91 4.91 -17.42
N VAL A 235 -1.46 4.46 -16.25
CA VAL A 235 -0.23 4.95 -15.61
C VAL A 235 0.99 4.75 -16.51
N ASN A 236 1.15 3.54 -17.08
CA ASN A 236 2.22 3.23 -18.03
C ASN A 236 2.16 4.09 -19.30
N THR A 237 0.97 4.23 -19.86
CA THR A 237 0.76 5.01 -21.10
C THR A 237 1.04 6.48 -20.86
N PHE A 238 0.59 7.04 -19.74
CA PHE A 238 0.89 8.41 -19.34
C PHE A 238 2.39 8.65 -19.25
N PHE A 239 3.12 7.76 -18.57
CA PHE A 239 4.56 7.90 -18.43
C PHE A 239 5.25 7.81 -19.80
N ALA A 240 4.93 6.79 -20.61
CA ALA A 240 5.54 6.59 -21.92
C ALA A 240 5.26 7.75 -22.90
N VAL A 241 4.04 8.29 -22.92
CA VAL A 241 3.70 9.46 -23.75
C VAL A 241 4.37 10.73 -23.22
N GLY A 242 4.42 10.91 -21.89
CA GLY A 242 5.12 12.04 -21.29
C GLY A 242 6.61 12.03 -21.60
N LEU A 243 7.25 10.85 -21.63
CA LEU A 243 8.63 10.68 -22.11
C LEU A 243 8.76 11.03 -23.59
N ALA A 244 7.85 10.54 -24.44
CA ALA A 244 7.87 10.77 -25.89
C ALA A 244 7.70 12.25 -26.28
N MET A 245 7.11 13.05 -25.40
CA MET A 245 6.84 14.47 -25.60
C MET A 245 7.75 15.36 -24.75
N ASP A 246 8.82 14.80 -24.17
CA ASP A 246 9.80 15.49 -23.31
C ASP A 246 9.19 16.21 -22.09
N MET A 247 7.99 15.77 -21.65
CA MET A 247 7.29 16.29 -20.48
C MET A 247 7.72 15.61 -19.17
N LEU A 248 8.26 14.39 -19.29
CA LEU A 248 8.77 13.57 -18.18
C LEU A 248 10.19 13.09 -18.54
N SER A 249 11.00 12.76 -17.53
CA SER A 249 12.38 12.28 -17.75
C SER A 249 12.54 10.77 -17.52
N THR A 250 13.49 10.16 -18.23
CA THR A 250 13.80 8.72 -18.20
C THR A 250 14.73 8.31 -17.04
N ARG A 251 14.86 9.13 -16.00
CA ARG A 251 15.74 8.79 -14.86
C ARG A 251 15.27 7.46 -14.27
N ALA A 252 16.20 6.54 -13.99
CA ALA A 252 15.89 5.23 -13.43
C ALA A 252 15.09 5.33 -12.11
N SER A 253 15.29 6.41 -11.34
CA SER A 253 14.48 6.75 -10.17
C SER A 253 12.99 6.89 -10.51
N ASN A 254 12.67 7.57 -11.62
CA ASN A 254 11.28 7.84 -11.99
C ASN A 254 10.50 6.56 -12.36
N VAL A 255 11.18 5.49 -12.80
CA VAL A 255 10.53 4.20 -13.07
C VAL A 255 10.20 3.48 -11.76
N ILE A 256 11.04 3.62 -10.72
CA ILE A 256 10.75 3.14 -9.37
C ILE A 256 9.60 3.96 -8.78
N ASP A 257 9.66 5.29 -8.92
CA ASP A 257 8.62 6.21 -8.46
C ASP A 257 7.27 5.93 -9.13
N LEU A 258 7.25 5.58 -10.43
CA LEU A 258 6.05 5.17 -11.14
C LEU A 258 5.32 4.01 -10.45
N GLN A 259 6.04 3.07 -9.83
CA GLN A 259 5.42 1.91 -9.21
C GLN A 259 4.55 2.26 -8.00
N TYR A 260 4.87 3.34 -7.28
CA TYR A 260 4.01 3.83 -6.20
C TYR A 260 2.62 4.23 -6.72
N LEU A 261 2.54 4.72 -7.96
CA LEU A 261 1.26 5.09 -8.56
C LEU A 261 0.33 3.88 -8.76
N TYR A 262 0.86 2.66 -8.92
CA TYR A 262 0.03 1.45 -8.98
C TYR A 262 -0.71 1.16 -7.68
N TYR A 263 -0.23 1.69 -6.56
CA TYR A 263 -0.83 1.46 -5.25
C TYR A 263 -1.75 2.59 -4.78
N LEU A 264 -1.90 3.68 -5.55
CA LEU A 264 -2.89 4.72 -5.24
C LEU A 264 -4.31 4.16 -5.06
N PRO A 265 -4.82 3.19 -5.85
CA PRO A 265 -6.14 2.60 -5.61
C PRO A 265 -6.31 1.93 -4.24
N PHE A 266 -5.21 1.68 -3.52
CA PHE A 266 -5.15 0.97 -2.24
C PHE A 266 -4.70 1.88 -1.10
N CYS A 267 -4.81 3.20 -1.26
CA CYS A 267 -4.58 4.16 -0.18
C CYS A 267 -5.70 5.20 -0.11
N ARG A 268 -5.74 5.95 0.98
CA ARG A 268 -6.48 7.21 1.12
C ARG A 268 -5.52 8.39 1.25
N VAL A 269 -4.29 8.13 1.69
CA VAL A 269 -3.26 9.14 1.86
C VAL A 269 -1.98 8.65 1.19
N PHE A 270 -1.34 9.52 0.42
CA PHE A 270 0.01 9.29 -0.08
C PHE A 270 0.90 10.44 0.38
N THR A 271 1.99 10.12 1.06
CA THR A 271 3.03 11.10 1.40
C THR A 271 4.34 10.80 0.67
N SER A 272 4.88 11.82 0.01
CA SER A 272 6.17 11.74 -0.68
C SER A 272 6.82 13.12 -0.79
N GLY A 273 8.13 13.15 -0.57
CA GLY A 273 8.98 14.36 -0.76
C GLY A 273 9.51 14.49 -2.18
N ASP A 274 9.23 13.51 -3.04
CA ASP A 274 9.71 13.48 -4.41
C ASP A 274 8.92 14.42 -5.33
N LYS A 275 9.63 15.06 -6.26
CA LYS A 275 9.04 16.06 -7.19
C LYS A 275 8.14 15.41 -8.23
N PHE A 276 8.50 14.22 -8.72
CA PHE A 276 7.67 13.47 -9.67
C PHE A 276 6.35 13.05 -9.00
N HIS A 277 6.38 12.49 -7.79
CA HIS A 277 5.15 12.16 -7.07
C HIS A 277 4.27 13.38 -6.82
N LYS A 278 4.86 14.50 -6.39
CA LYS A 278 4.12 15.75 -6.16
C LYS A 278 3.39 16.26 -7.40
N GLN A 279 3.96 16.06 -8.59
CA GLN A 279 3.37 16.50 -9.86
C GLN A 279 2.38 15.49 -10.43
N VAL A 280 2.66 14.19 -10.31
CA VAL A 280 1.95 13.15 -11.06
C VAL A 280 0.88 12.45 -10.22
N ALA A 281 1.14 12.16 -8.94
CA ALA A 281 0.17 11.43 -8.13
C ALA A 281 -1.21 12.10 -8.06
N PRO A 282 -1.34 13.44 -7.91
CA PRO A 282 -2.64 14.10 -7.93
C PRO A 282 -3.47 13.87 -9.20
N LEU A 283 -2.83 13.61 -10.34
CA LEU A 283 -3.50 13.37 -11.63
C LEU A 283 -4.21 12.00 -11.67
N PHE A 284 -3.82 11.07 -10.79
CA PHE A 284 -4.36 9.71 -10.70
C PHE A 284 -5.16 9.45 -9.42
N MET A 285 -5.21 10.43 -8.51
CA MET A 285 -5.93 10.30 -7.25
C MET A 285 -7.45 10.48 -7.41
N GLN A 286 -8.20 9.73 -6.62
CA GLN A 286 -9.63 9.89 -6.45
C GLN A 286 -9.98 11.06 -5.51
N PRO A 287 -11.20 11.61 -5.56
CA PRO A 287 -11.60 12.77 -4.75
C PRO A 287 -11.47 12.57 -3.23
N ASN A 288 -11.62 11.34 -2.75
CA ASN A 288 -11.51 10.94 -1.35
C ASN A 288 -10.06 10.60 -0.93
N GLN A 289 -9.07 10.98 -1.73
CA GLN A 289 -7.65 10.79 -1.44
C GLN A 289 -6.92 12.11 -1.21
N VAL A 290 -5.79 12.05 -0.51
CA VAL A 290 -4.95 13.20 -0.18
C VAL A 290 -3.49 12.91 -0.47
N PHE A 291 -2.85 13.82 -1.21
CA PHE A 291 -1.39 13.89 -1.29
C PHE A 291 -0.88 14.87 -0.22
N VAL A 292 0.09 14.44 0.58
CA VAL A 292 0.65 15.25 1.67
C VAL A 292 2.17 15.31 1.54
N HIS A 293 2.75 16.49 1.71
CA HIS A 293 4.20 16.61 1.75
C HIS A 293 4.75 16.11 3.09
N PRO A 294 5.84 15.32 3.15
CA PRO A 294 6.35 14.73 4.39
C PRO A 294 6.65 15.75 5.48
N ALA A 295 7.17 16.92 5.13
CA ALA A 295 7.43 17.99 6.11
C ALA A 295 6.17 18.43 6.89
N LYS A 296 4.98 18.44 6.23
CA LYS A 296 3.72 18.79 6.89
C LYS A 296 3.26 17.68 7.82
N LEU A 297 3.27 16.43 7.34
CA LEU A 297 2.90 15.28 8.15
C LEU A 297 3.85 15.09 9.33
N LYS A 298 5.16 15.29 9.12
CA LYS A 298 6.18 15.28 10.17
C LYS A 298 5.89 16.28 11.27
N ALA A 299 5.60 17.54 10.91
CA ALA A 299 5.31 18.58 11.88
C ALA A 299 4.09 18.22 12.74
N ASP A 300 3.05 17.66 12.11
CA ASP A 300 1.84 17.16 12.78
C ASP A 300 2.14 16.00 13.74
N LEU A 301 2.86 14.98 13.28
CA LEU A 301 3.29 13.84 14.12
C LEU A 301 4.16 14.29 15.30
N LYS A 302 5.01 15.29 15.10
CA LYS A 302 5.79 15.88 16.17
C LYS A 302 4.91 16.59 17.20
N MET A 303 3.93 17.38 16.76
CA MET A 303 2.97 18.02 17.66
C MET A 303 2.19 16.98 18.47
N ILE A 304 1.80 15.87 17.83
CA ILE A 304 1.12 14.76 18.49
C ILE A 304 2.02 14.14 19.58
N ALA A 305 3.26 13.82 19.23
CA ALA A 305 4.22 13.27 20.18
C ALA A 305 4.48 14.22 21.37
N ASP A 306 4.66 15.51 21.10
CA ASP A 306 4.98 16.52 22.11
C ASP A 306 3.83 16.74 23.10
N ARG A 307 2.57 16.74 22.64
CA ARG A 307 1.41 16.83 23.52
C ARG A 307 1.10 15.51 24.23
N TRP A 308 1.51 14.36 23.67
CA TRP A 308 1.32 13.07 24.33
C TRP A 308 2.21 12.93 25.55
N ASP A 309 3.44 13.40 25.45
CA ASP A 309 4.39 13.41 26.58
C ASP A 309 3.91 14.28 27.76
N GLN A 310 3.00 15.22 27.51
CA GLN A 310 2.40 16.08 28.52
C GLN A 310 1.07 15.53 29.07
N THR A 311 0.54 14.46 28.49
CA THR A 311 -0.75 13.88 28.89
C THR A 311 -0.57 13.00 30.13
N ASP A 312 -1.53 13.07 31.06
CA ASP A 312 -1.52 12.22 32.26
C ASP A 312 -1.83 10.77 31.90
N LYS A 313 -0.82 9.91 32.02
CA LYS A 313 -0.86 8.49 31.63
C LYS A 313 -1.46 7.59 32.73
N THR A 314 -1.86 8.14 33.88
CA THR A 314 -2.34 7.36 35.04
C THR A 314 -3.79 6.88 34.92
N SER A 315 -4.55 7.34 33.91
CA SER A 315 -5.98 7.05 33.72
C SER A 315 -6.30 5.75 32.97
N GLY A 316 -5.33 4.85 32.76
CA GLY A 316 -5.60 3.45 32.38
C GLY A 316 -5.93 3.16 30.91
N THR A 317 -6.05 4.16 30.03
CA THR A 317 -6.19 3.99 28.56
C THR A 317 -4.93 4.43 27.80
N ALA A 318 -3.77 4.23 28.41
CA ALA A 318 -2.55 4.99 28.15
C ALA A 318 -1.64 4.53 26.98
N SER A 319 -2.15 3.83 25.96
CA SER A 319 -1.27 3.24 24.93
C SER A 319 -1.57 3.63 23.49
N PHE A 320 -2.70 4.28 23.16
CA PHE A 320 -3.04 4.52 21.75
C PHE A 320 -3.93 5.74 21.51
N LEU A 321 -3.64 6.50 20.45
CA LEU A 321 -4.48 7.60 20.00
C LEU A 321 -5.49 7.10 18.94
N LYS A 322 -6.74 6.89 19.35
CA LYS A 322 -7.81 6.32 18.50
C LYS A 322 -8.25 7.22 17.34
N TYR A 323 -8.17 8.54 17.53
CA TYR A 323 -8.57 9.58 16.58
C TYR A 323 -7.57 10.74 16.61
N PRO A 324 -7.37 11.46 15.50
CA PRO A 324 -6.48 12.61 15.51
C PRO A 324 -7.00 13.67 16.47
N TRP A 325 -6.07 14.37 17.12
CA TRP A 325 -6.44 15.53 17.90
C TRP A 325 -6.94 16.66 17.01
N ARG A 326 -7.88 17.42 17.57
CA ARG A 326 -8.51 18.56 16.93
C ARG A 326 -7.76 19.85 17.28
N GLY A 327 -7.63 20.75 16.32
CA GLY A 327 -7.03 22.06 16.52
C GLY A 327 -6.43 22.66 15.26
N GLU A 328 -6.26 23.99 15.28
CA GLU A 328 -5.64 24.70 14.17
C GLU A 328 -4.24 24.13 13.84
N GLY A 329 -3.99 23.90 12.55
CA GLY A 329 -2.72 23.40 12.05
C GLY A 329 -2.55 21.87 12.07
N MET A 330 -3.51 21.11 12.62
CA MET A 330 -3.44 19.64 12.63
C MET A 330 -3.72 19.06 11.24
N VAL A 331 -2.69 18.52 10.61
CA VAL A 331 -2.77 17.93 9.27
C VAL A 331 -3.54 16.62 9.32
N SER A 332 -3.36 15.83 10.36
CA SER A 332 -4.10 14.58 10.57
C SER A 332 -5.61 14.81 10.70
N GLU A 333 -6.06 15.86 11.38
CA GLU A 333 -7.47 16.24 11.45
C GLU A 333 -8.05 16.48 10.05
N ALA A 334 -7.40 17.32 9.25
CA ALA A 334 -7.84 17.63 7.89
C ALA A 334 -7.82 16.40 6.95
N ILE A 335 -6.85 15.51 7.12
CA ILE A 335 -6.80 14.24 6.39
C ILE A 335 -8.00 13.37 6.76
N TRP A 336 -8.29 13.22 8.05
CA TRP A 336 -9.39 12.39 8.51
C TRP A 336 -10.75 12.95 8.10
N ASP A 337 -10.95 14.26 8.16
CA ASP A 337 -12.17 14.92 7.65
C ASP A 337 -12.45 14.56 6.18
N LYS A 338 -11.39 14.50 5.36
CA LYS A 338 -11.52 14.17 3.93
C LYS A 338 -11.66 12.68 3.66
N CYS A 339 -10.97 11.84 4.44
CA CYS A 339 -10.81 10.42 4.11
C CYS A 339 -11.74 9.49 4.88
N VAL A 340 -12.22 9.88 6.06
CA VAL A 340 -12.96 9.05 7.01
C VAL A 340 -14.30 9.70 7.33
N PRO A 341 -15.39 9.30 6.65
CA PRO A 341 -16.72 9.84 6.94
C PRO A 341 -17.12 9.63 8.40
N ASN A 342 -17.78 10.64 8.98
CA ASN A 342 -18.39 10.62 10.33
C ASN A 342 -17.42 10.31 11.48
N TRP A 343 -16.10 10.41 11.26
CA TRP A 343 -15.11 10.10 12.31
C TRP A 343 -15.28 10.95 13.57
N ARG A 344 -15.73 12.21 13.40
CA ARG A 344 -15.99 13.14 14.52
C ARG A 344 -17.12 12.66 15.42
N GLU A 345 -18.22 12.19 14.85
CA GLU A 345 -19.36 11.63 15.61
C GLU A 345 -18.92 10.44 16.46
N TYR A 346 -18.10 9.55 15.90
CA TYR A 346 -17.53 8.43 16.65
C TYR A 346 -16.53 8.86 17.73
N ALA A 347 -15.78 9.93 17.49
CA ALA A 347 -14.82 10.47 18.46
C ALA A 347 -15.52 11.22 19.62
N ASP A 348 -16.70 11.79 19.37
CA ASP A 348 -17.52 12.47 20.40
C ASP A 348 -18.47 11.50 21.12
N SER A 349 -18.63 10.28 20.61
CA SER A 349 -19.43 9.26 21.26
C SER A 349 -18.76 8.78 22.55
N PRO A 350 -19.51 8.60 23.65
CA PRO A 350 -18.95 8.07 24.89
C PRO A 350 -18.32 6.70 24.63
N GLU A 351 -17.17 6.43 25.27
CA GLU A 351 -16.58 5.11 25.19
C GLU A 351 -17.56 4.08 25.76
N PRO A 352 -17.74 2.93 25.10
CA PRO A 352 -18.54 1.85 25.67
C PRO A 352 -17.90 1.42 27.00
N GLU A 353 -18.74 1.05 27.97
CA GLU A 353 -18.24 0.51 29.23
C GLU A 353 -17.31 -0.69 28.96
N PRO A 354 -16.19 -0.81 29.71
CA PRO A 354 -15.33 -1.97 29.60
C PRO A 354 -16.13 -3.26 29.81
N ARG A 355 -15.87 -4.26 28.97
CA ARG A 355 -16.49 -5.59 29.15
C ARG A 355 -16.11 -6.15 30.52
N THR A 356 -17.08 -6.72 31.20
CA THR A 356 -16.85 -7.49 32.43
C THR A 356 -16.01 -8.74 32.15
N PRO A 357 -15.32 -9.30 33.17
CA PRO A 357 -14.61 -10.57 33.02
C PRO A 357 -15.50 -11.69 32.48
N GLU A 358 -16.76 -11.75 32.90
CA GLU A 358 -17.75 -12.72 32.44
C GLU A 358 -18.09 -12.55 30.95
N GLU A 359 -18.26 -11.31 30.48
CA GLU A 359 -18.48 -11.01 29.06
C GLU A 359 -17.28 -11.35 28.19
N ASN A 360 -16.06 -11.09 28.68
CA ASN A 360 -14.83 -11.50 28.01
C ASN A 360 -14.71 -13.02 27.94
N ALA A 361 -14.99 -13.73 29.04
CA ALA A 361 -14.97 -15.19 29.07
C ALA A 361 -15.97 -15.79 28.08
N LYS A 362 -17.19 -15.23 28.02
CA LYS A 362 -18.21 -15.63 27.06
C LYS A 362 -17.78 -15.39 25.60
N LEU A 363 -17.21 -14.21 25.31
CA LEU A 363 -16.67 -13.90 23.98
C LEU A 363 -15.58 -14.90 23.56
N MET A 364 -14.67 -15.23 24.47
CA MET A 364 -13.61 -16.20 24.22
C MET A 364 -14.17 -17.60 23.96
N GLU A 365 -15.21 -18.01 24.70
CA GLU A 365 -15.90 -19.28 24.44
C GLU A 365 -16.59 -19.29 23.06
N GLU A 366 -17.24 -18.19 22.66
CA GLU A 366 -17.86 -18.05 21.34
C GLU A 366 -16.82 -18.05 20.18
N MET A 367 -15.60 -17.58 20.45
CA MET A 367 -14.49 -17.53 19.48
C MET A 367 -13.69 -18.84 19.41
N ARG A 368 -13.73 -19.68 20.46
CA ARG A 368 -12.96 -20.94 20.57
C ARG A 368 -13.07 -21.84 19.33
N PRO A 369 -14.26 -22.13 18.78
CA PRO A 369 -14.40 -22.98 17.59
C PRO A 369 -13.66 -22.43 16.36
N MET A 370 -13.60 -21.10 16.21
CA MET A 370 -12.87 -20.45 15.13
C MET A 370 -11.36 -20.49 15.39
N MET A 371 -10.92 -20.26 16.63
CA MET A 371 -9.51 -20.35 17.01
C MET A 371 -8.95 -21.75 16.74
N GLU A 372 -9.67 -22.80 17.13
CA GLU A 372 -9.29 -24.19 16.85
C GLU A 372 -9.19 -24.48 15.35
N ALA A 373 -10.11 -23.94 14.55
CA ALA A 373 -10.06 -24.08 13.10
C ALA A 373 -8.86 -23.36 12.48
N MET A 374 -8.48 -22.19 13.02
CA MET A 374 -7.27 -21.46 12.61
C MET A 374 -6.00 -22.24 12.97
N GLU A 375 -5.93 -22.83 14.17
CA GLU A 375 -4.80 -23.67 14.60
C GLU A 375 -4.63 -24.88 13.68
N LYS A 376 -5.72 -25.60 13.38
CA LYS A 376 -5.72 -26.73 12.42
C LYS A 376 -5.27 -26.31 11.02
N ALA A 377 -5.56 -25.07 10.61
CA ALA A 377 -5.16 -24.53 9.32
C ALA A 377 -3.69 -24.04 9.27
N GLY A 378 -2.95 -24.19 10.38
CA GLY A 378 -1.52 -23.92 10.46
C GLY A 378 -1.12 -22.70 11.28
N ARG A 379 -2.05 -22.00 11.94
CA ARG A 379 -1.70 -20.95 12.90
C ARG A 379 -0.95 -21.57 14.08
N LYS A 380 0.32 -21.20 14.28
CA LYS A 380 1.06 -21.60 15.50
C LYS A 380 0.69 -20.66 16.65
N ARG A 381 0.66 -21.16 17.88
CA ARG A 381 0.64 -20.31 19.08
C ARG A 381 1.86 -19.38 19.04
N GLY A 382 1.62 -18.07 19.13
CA GLY A 382 2.65 -17.03 18.99
C GLY A 382 2.85 -16.47 17.58
N ASP A 383 2.24 -17.05 16.54
CA ASP A 383 2.24 -16.47 15.18
C ASP A 383 1.04 -15.51 15.03
N GLY A 384 1.33 -14.22 15.14
CA GLY A 384 0.43 -13.10 14.88
C GLY A 384 0.88 -11.83 15.62
N PRO A 385 0.44 -10.62 15.21
CA PRO A 385 0.63 -9.39 15.99
C PRO A 385 -0.17 -9.37 17.32
N ILE A 386 -0.62 -10.55 17.78
CA ILE A 386 -1.65 -10.76 18.79
C ILE A 386 -1.08 -10.81 20.21
N ASN A 387 0.25 -10.89 20.38
CA ASN A 387 0.85 -10.84 21.71
C ASN A 387 0.53 -9.53 22.47
N GLU A 388 0.27 -8.41 21.78
CA GLU A 388 -0.17 -7.16 22.44
C GLU A 388 -1.67 -7.13 22.75
N TRP A 389 -2.52 -7.80 21.96
CA TRP A 389 -3.96 -7.88 22.25
C TRP A 389 -4.26 -8.88 23.37
N ASP A 390 -3.54 -10.01 23.45
CA ASP A 390 -3.64 -10.93 24.57
C ASP A 390 -3.14 -10.28 25.88
N ALA A 391 -2.11 -9.42 25.82
CA ALA A 391 -1.63 -8.62 26.96
C ALA A 391 -2.58 -7.47 27.34
N MET A 392 -3.27 -6.86 26.38
CA MET A 392 -4.26 -5.79 26.65
C MET A 392 -5.61 -6.33 27.14
N LEU A 393 -6.05 -7.50 26.64
CA LEU A 393 -7.30 -8.14 27.03
C LEU A 393 -7.17 -8.97 28.31
N ASN A 394 -5.93 -9.28 28.71
CA ASN A 394 -5.61 -10.00 29.92
C ASN A 394 -4.42 -9.30 30.60
N PRO A 395 -4.63 -8.13 31.22
CA PRO A 395 -3.59 -7.53 32.06
C PRO A 395 -3.38 -8.48 33.23
N ASP A 396 -2.25 -9.18 33.24
CA ASP A 396 -1.87 -10.03 34.35
C ASP A 396 -1.86 -9.15 35.63
N PRO A 397 -2.61 -9.48 36.69
CA PRO A 397 -2.69 -8.62 37.87
C PRO A 397 -1.38 -8.50 38.67
N GLU A 398 -0.33 -9.24 38.30
CA GLU A 398 0.83 -9.48 39.18
C GLU A 398 2.15 -8.79 38.79
N ASP A 399 2.25 -8.08 37.66
CA ASP A 399 3.50 -7.41 37.26
C ASP A 399 3.63 -5.95 37.78
N HIS A 400 3.23 -5.74 39.04
CA HIS A 400 3.58 -4.54 39.80
C HIS A 400 4.11 -4.91 41.19
N TYR A 401 5.37 -5.32 41.25
CA TYR A 401 6.22 -5.21 42.43
C TYR A 401 7.66 -4.84 42.07
#